data_AF-A0A9D4IAC0-F1
#
_entry.id   AF-A0A9D4IAC0-F1
#
_cell.length_a   1.000
_cell.length_b   1.000
_cell.length_c   1.000
_cell.angle_alpha   90.00
_cell.angle_beta   90.00
_cell.angle_gamma   90.00
#
_symmetry.space_group_name_H-M   'P 1'
#
loop_
_entity.id
_entity.type
_entity.pdbx_description
1 polymer ?
#
loop_
_entity_poly.entity_id
_entity_poly.type
_entity_poly.pdbx_seq_one_letter_code
_entity_poly.pdbx_strand_id
1 'polypeptide(L)'
;MTKFTRVLFYALTIMVAAFAREPSFPVCSRYDYEERILERVLRNEMAMDNLLAEIRKTNAEVKAALNVMKEDKTELATAMTAIKKAQADMKSMLDDAIQGGLINITVAVTSMTTNTSEAITRMEKENKILKDQLDDAIQGGLLTISKAVSAMTTNTSVAITQIEREQMIIKDQLVIPTIYFYARTAASSAVSQTVVYTAVEVNEGQGYDPATGRFTVSVPGLYAFTVQYCLSNMYEAWLEIVNKKKTLQRSSMKDKSGTYPCVSMQVFTKADVSDQIWVQSQSGANSQL
;
A
#
# COMPACT_ATOMS: atom_id res chain seq x y z
N MET A 1 -59.12 -6.44 71.07
CA MET A 1 -59.23 -5.47 72.19
C MET A 1 -60.66 -4.90 72.31
N THR A 2 -61.70 -5.75 72.25
CA THR A 2 -63.09 -5.27 72.00
C THR A 2 -64.18 -6.00 72.78
N LYS A 3 -63.88 -7.06 73.53
CA LYS A 3 -64.87 -7.76 74.38
C LYS A 3 -64.87 -7.29 75.84
N PHE A 4 -63.70 -6.95 76.38
CA PHE A 4 -63.57 -6.53 77.79
C PHE A 4 -64.19 -5.14 78.07
N THR A 5 -64.10 -4.22 77.11
CA THR A 5 -64.68 -2.88 77.20
C THR A 5 -66.22 -2.88 77.18
N ARG A 6 -66.85 -3.88 76.54
CA ARG A 6 -68.31 -4.02 76.50
C ARG A 6 -68.89 -4.55 77.81
N VAL A 7 -68.17 -5.44 78.50
CA VAL A 7 -68.58 -5.98 79.81
C VAL A 7 -68.51 -4.88 80.88
N LEU A 8 -67.47 -4.05 80.86
CA LEU A 8 -67.36 -2.91 81.79
C LEU A 8 -68.48 -1.88 81.60
N PHE A 9 -68.91 -1.63 80.35
CA PHE A 9 -70.01 -0.71 80.05
C PHE A 9 -71.37 -1.26 80.50
N TYR A 10 -71.63 -2.56 80.32
CA TYR A 10 -72.87 -3.20 80.79
C TYR A 10 -72.96 -3.28 82.32
N ALA A 11 -71.85 -3.51 83.01
CA ALA A 11 -71.82 -3.49 84.48
C ALA A 11 -72.05 -2.07 85.05
N LEU A 12 -71.57 -1.02 84.37
CA LEU A 12 -71.76 0.37 84.79
C LEU A 12 -73.20 0.87 84.55
N THR A 13 -73.88 0.45 83.47
CA THR A 13 -75.29 0.82 83.25
C THR A 13 -76.26 0.10 84.18
N ILE A 14 -75.94 -1.12 84.64
CA ILE A 14 -76.79 -1.85 85.60
C ILE A 14 -76.67 -1.25 87.01
N MET A 15 -75.50 -0.74 87.42
CA MET A 15 -75.35 -0.06 88.72
C MET A 15 -76.02 1.31 88.79
N VAL A 16 -76.11 2.06 87.68
CA VAL A 16 -76.65 3.43 87.68
C VAL A 16 -78.19 3.48 87.62
N ALA A 17 -78.86 2.41 87.16
CA ALA A 17 -80.32 2.35 87.09
C ALA A 17 -81.01 1.93 88.40
N ALA A 18 -80.27 1.45 89.41
CA ALA A 18 -80.84 0.93 90.66
C ALA A 18 -81.00 1.98 91.78
N PHE A 19 -80.60 3.24 91.55
CA PHE A 19 -80.45 4.25 92.61
C PHE A 19 -81.26 5.54 92.37
N ALA A 20 -82.52 5.46 91.92
CA ALA A 20 -83.42 6.63 91.92
C ALA A 20 -84.91 6.27 91.72
N ARG A 21 -85.65 5.99 92.81
CA ARG A 21 -87.05 6.40 93.06
C ARG A 21 -87.66 5.61 94.22
N GLU A 22 -87.83 6.27 95.36
CA GLU A 22 -88.94 6.01 96.29
C GLU A 22 -90.07 7.00 95.99
N PRO A 23 -91.34 6.55 96.04
CA PRO A 23 -92.28 7.35 96.80
C PRO A 23 -93.26 6.54 97.68
N SER A 24 -93.51 7.13 98.86
CA SER A 24 -94.70 7.06 99.71
C SER A 24 -95.24 5.69 100.14
N PHE A 25 -94.95 5.34 101.40
CA PHE A 25 -95.53 4.22 102.14
C PHE A 25 -96.99 4.51 102.58
N PRO A 26 -97.94 3.58 102.40
CA PRO A 26 -98.97 3.32 103.39
C PRO A 26 -98.39 2.45 104.52
N VAL A 27 -98.96 2.59 105.73
CA VAL A 27 -98.53 1.91 106.95
C VAL A 27 -98.59 0.38 106.76
N CYS A 28 -97.42 -0.26 106.75
CA CYS A 28 -97.27 -1.71 106.82
C CYS A 28 -96.47 -2.08 108.09
N SER A 29 -96.85 -3.18 108.73
CA SER A 29 -96.35 -3.60 110.05
C SER A 29 -94.85 -3.91 110.07
N ARG A 30 -94.23 -3.90 111.27
CA ARG A 30 -92.82 -4.24 111.53
C ARG A 30 -92.33 -5.52 110.84
N TYR A 31 -93.23 -6.48 110.55
CA TYR A 31 -92.93 -7.72 109.83
C TYR A 31 -92.69 -7.52 108.31
N ASP A 32 -93.27 -6.52 107.66
CA ASP A 32 -93.23 -6.29 106.19
C ASP A 32 -92.00 -5.48 105.72
N TYR A 33 -91.20 -4.95 106.66
CA TYR A 33 -89.90 -4.32 106.39
C TYR A 33 -88.75 -5.34 106.52
N GLU A 34 -88.84 -6.22 107.53
CA GLU A 34 -87.89 -7.31 107.73
C GLU A 34 -87.93 -8.34 106.58
N GLU A 35 -89.12 -8.65 106.03
CA GLU A 35 -89.28 -9.58 104.90
C GLU A 35 -88.73 -9.03 103.56
N ARG A 36 -88.92 -7.73 103.27
CA ARG A 36 -88.33 -7.08 102.09
C ARG A 36 -86.81 -6.90 102.18
N ILE A 37 -86.29 -6.68 103.40
CA ILE A 37 -84.84 -6.69 103.64
C ILE A 37 -84.29 -8.11 103.43
N LEU A 38 -84.95 -9.13 103.98
CA LEU A 38 -84.55 -10.53 103.77
C LEU A 38 -84.58 -10.90 102.29
N GLU A 39 -85.64 -10.57 101.54
CA GLU A 39 -85.70 -10.83 100.10
C GLU A 39 -84.59 -10.13 99.31
N ARG A 40 -84.23 -8.88 99.66
CA ARG A 40 -83.12 -8.17 99.02
C ARG A 40 -81.78 -8.81 99.38
N VAL A 41 -81.59 -9.21 100.63
CA VAL A 41 -80.37 -9.92 101.07
C VAL A 41 -80.26 -11.27 100.37
N LEU A 42 -81.33 -12.04 100.28
CA LEU A 42 -81.37 -13.34 99.60
C LEU A 42 -81.15 -13.21 98.09
N ARG A 43 -81.76 -12.22 97.43
CA ARG A 43 -81.48 -11.89 96.01
C ARG A 43 -80.04 -11.45 95.81
N ASN A 44 -79.48 -10.69 96.75
CA ASN A 44 -78.08 -10.26 96.69
C ASN A 44 -77.11 -11.42 96.92
N GLU A 45 -77.41 -12.36 97.83
CA GLU A 45 -76.64 -13.60 98.01
C GLU A 45 -76.70 -14.46 96.76
N MET A 46 -77.89 -14.72 96.21
CA MET A 46 -78.04 -15.45 94.94
C MET A 46 -77.32 -14.76 93.78
N ALA A 47 -77.37 -13.43 93.69
CA ALA A 47 -76.65 -12.67 92.68
C ALA A 47 -75.13 -12.75 92.88
N MET A 48 -74.66 -12.71 94.13
CA MET A 48 -73.24 -12.84 94.47
C MET A 48 -72.70 -14.24 94.18
N ASP A 49 -73.49 -15.29 94.45
CA ASP A 49 -73.15 -16.67 94.13
C ASP A 49 -73.12 -16.93 92.63
N ASN A 50 -74.09 -16.38 91.88
CA ASN A 50 -74.06 -16.41 90.42
C ASN A 50 -72.83 -15.68 89.87
N LEU A 51 -72.49 -14.52 90.43
CA LEU A 51 -71.31 -13.76 90.04
C LEU A 51 -70.02 -14.54 90.37
N LEU A 52 -69.93 -15.16 91.54
CA LEU A 52 -68.82 -16.03 91.94
C LEU A 52 -68.68 -17.25 91.02
N ALA A 53 -69.78 -17.86 90.61
CA ALA A 53 -69.78 -18.95 89.64
C ALA A 53 -69.28 -18.49 88.26
N GLU A 54 -69.72 -17.31 87.80
CA GLU A 54 -69.28 -16.73 86.52
C GLU A 54 -67.80 -16.32 86.53
N ILE A 55 -67.32 -15.78 87.66
CA ILE A 55 -65.89 -15.50 87.90
C ILE A 55 -65.06 -16.79 87.87
N ARG A 56 -65.54 -17.87 88.51
CA ARG A 56 -64.85 -19.17 88.48
C ARG A 56 -64.78 -19.74 87.07
N LYS A 57 -65.87 -19.65 86.31
CA LYS A 57 -65.94 -20.09 84.92
C LYS A 57 -64.96 -19.31 84.04
N THR A 58 -64.99 -17.98 84.10
CA THR A 58 -64.08 -17.14 83.32
C THR A 58 -62.62 -17.34 83.72
N ASN A 59 -62.31 -17.51 85.01
CA ASN A 59 -60.94 -17.86 85.44
C ASN A 59 -60.48 -19.22 84.90
N ALA A 60 -61.36 -20.22 84.84
CA ALA A 60 -61.04 -21.52 84.25
C ALA A 60 -60.77 -21.39 82.73
N GLU A 61 -61.59 -20.62 82.01
CA GLU A 61 -61.40 -20.33 80.58
C GLU A 61 -60.08 -19.58 80.32
N VAL A 62 -59.76 -18.57 81.12
CA VAL A 62 -58.50 -17.81 81.02
C VAL A 62 -57.30 -18.72 81.29
N LYS A 63 -57.38 -19.60 82.29
CA LYS A 63 -56.30 -20.55 82.60
C LYS A 63 -56.11 -21.57 81.48
N ALA A 64 -57.18 -22.05 80.88
CA ALA A 64 -57.11 -22.92 79.70
C ALA A 64 -56.45 -22.20 78.51
N ALA A 65 -56.87 -20.97 78.21
CA ALA A 65 -56.26 -20.16 77.15
C ALA A 65 -54.78 -19.86 77.42
N LEU A 66 -54.39 -19.62 78.68
CA LEU A 66 -53.00 -19.42 79.06
C LEU A 66 -52.13 -20.65 78.82
N ASN A 67 -52.67 -21.85 79.08
CA ASN A 67 -51.94 -23.09 78.81
C ASN A 67 -51.75 -23.30 77.30
N VAL A 68 -52.78 -23.06 76.48
CA VAL A 68 -52.66 -23.10 75.01
C VAL A 68 -51.59 -22.12 74.52
N MET A 69 -51.60 -20.86 74.99
CA MET A 69 -50.56 -19.90 74.60
C MET A 69 -49.13 -20.31 75.01
N LYS A 70 -48.97 -21.07 76.10
CA LYS A 70 -47.66 -21.59 76.50
C LYS A 70 -47.20 -22.69 75.56
N GLU A 71 -48.11 -23.57 75.14
CA GLU A 71 -47.86 -24.60 74.14
C GLU A 71 -47.49 -23.94 72.80
N ASP A 72 -48.29 -23.00 72.31
CA ASP A 72 -48.02 -22.23 71.08
C ASP A 72 -46.65 -21.54 71.13
N LYS A 73 -46.27 -20.97 72.29
CA LYS A 73 -44.94 -20.35 72.47
C LYS A 73 -43.81 -21.37 72.35
N THR A 74 -43.99 -22.57 72.90
CA THR A 74 -42.99 -23.64 72.79
C THR A 74 -42.88 -24.18 71.36
N GLU A 75 -44.00 -24.32 70.66
CA GLU A 75 -44.00 -24.68 69.23
C GLU A 75 -43.31 -23.61 68.39
N LEU A 76 -43.61 -22.32 68.63
CA LEU A 76 -42.96 -21.21 67.95
C LEU A 76 -41.44 -21.18 68.18
N ALA A 77 -40.98 -21.44 69.41
CA ALA A 77 -39.55 -21.52 69.71
C ALA A 77 -38.87 -22.69 68.98
N THR A 78 -39.57 -23.82 68.88
CA THR A 78 -39.11 -25.01 68.14
C THR A 78 -39.02 -24.71 66.64
N ALA A 79 -40.05 -24.09 66.07
CA ALA A 79 -40.07 -23.67 64.66
C ALA A 79 -38.97 -22.65 64.34
N MET A 80 -38.74 -21.67 65.22
CA MET A 80 -37.69 -20.67 65.05
C MET A 80 -36.28 -21.29 65.10
N THR A 81 -36.09 -22.33 65.91
CA THR A 81 -34.83 -23.10 65.95
C THR A 81 -34.65 -23.92 64.68
N ALA A 82 -35.71 -24.55 64.17
CA ALA A 82 -35.68 -25.29 62.91
C ALA A 82 -35.36 -24.38 61.71
N ILE A 83 -35.95 -23.18 61.64
CA ILE A 83 -35.66 -22.19 60.60
C ILE A 83 -34.19 -21.76 60.65
N LYS A 84 -33.64 -21.46 61.84
CA LYS A 84 -32.22 -21.10 61.98
C LYS A 84 -31.30 -22.21 61.49
N LYS A 85 -31.63 -23.47 61.81
CA LYS A 85 -30.88 -24.62 61.31
C LYS A 85 -30.96 -24.72 59.78
N ALA A 86 -32.16 -24.63 59.21
CA ALA A 86 -32.36 -24.65 57.76
C ALA A 86 -31.61 -23.51 57.04
N GLN A 87 -31.56 -22.31 57.63
CA GLN A 87 -30.75 -21.20 57.11
C GLN A 87 -29.26 -21.49 57.12
N ALA A 88 -28.75 -22.14 58.17
CA ALA A 88 -27.35 -22.55 58.24
C ALA A 88 -27.02 -23.65 57.21
N ASP A 89 -27.88 -24.65 57.07
CA ASP A 89 -27.71 -25.73 56.09
C ASP A 89 -27.75 -25.17 54.65
N MET A 90 -28.70 -24.28 54.35
CA MET A 90 -28.80 -23.63 53.05
C MET A 90 -27.59 -22.76 52.74
N LYS A 91 -27.04 -22.06 53.74
CA LYS A 91 -25.80 -21.29 53.58
C LYS A 91 -24.63 -22.21 53.26
N SER A 92 -24.48 -23.33 53.98
CA SER A 92 -23.42 -24.32 53.70
C SER A 92 -23.53 -24.88 52.29
N MET A 93 -24.74 -25.28 51.86
CA MET A 93 -24.97 -25.79 50.50
C MET A 93 -24.64 -24.75 49.43
N LEU A 94 -24.96 -23.48 49.69
CA LEU A 94 -24.63 -22.38 48.77
C LEU A 94 -23.11 -22.19 48.68
N ASP A 95 -22.40 -22.20 49.82
CA ASP A 95 -20.94 -22.08 49.87
C ASP A 95 -20.27 -23.26 49.13
N ASP A 96 -20.74 -24.49 49.32
CA ASP A 96 -20.25 -25.70 48.63
C ASP A 96 -20.48 -25.63 47.12
N ALA A 97 -21.67 -25.19 46.68
CA ALA A 97 -22.00 -25.02 45.27
C ALA A 97 -21.11 -23.94 44.61
N ILE A 98 -20.89 -22.82 45.31
CA ILE A 98 -20.01 -21.75 44.83
C ILE A 98 -18.56 -22.24 44.74
N GLN A 99 -18.03 -22.90 45.77
CA GLN A 99 -16.66 -23.40 45.76
C GLN A 99 -16.44 -24.46 44.68
N GLY A 100 -17.35 -25.41 44.54
CA GLY A 100 -17.28 -26.43 43.48
C GLY A 100 -17.31 -25.83 42.08
N GLY A 101 -18.19 -24.85 41.85
CA GLY A 101 -18.25 -24.09 40.60
C GLY A 101 -16.95 -23.34 40.30
N LEU A 102 -16.40 -22.66 41.32
CA LEU A 102 -15.16 -21.89 41.19
C LEU A 102 -13.96 -22.78 40.88
N ILE A 103 -13.87 -23.95 41.51
CA ILE A 103 -12.82 -24.94 41.25
C ILE A 103 -12.91 -25.43 39.80
N ASN A 104 -14.10 -25.79 39.31
CA ASN A 104 -14.29 -26.26 37.94
C ASN A 104 -13.90 -25.20 36.90
N ILE A 105 -14.29 -23.94 37.13
CA ILE A 105 -13.90 -22.82 36.27
C ILE A 105 -12.37 -22.64 36.30
N THR A 106 -11.76 -22.69 37.49
CA THR A 106 -10.30 -22.53 37.64
C THR A 106 -9.54 -23.60 36.89
N VAL A 107 -9.96 -24.86 36.99
CA VAL A 107 -9.35 -25.99 36.26
C VAL A 107 -9.50 -25.80 34.75
N ALA A 108 -10.70 -25.42 34.28
CA ALA A 108 -10.96 -25.17 32.87
C ALA A 108 -10.08 -24.03 32.32
N VAL A 109 -10.02 -22.90 33.02
CA VAL A 109 -9.20 -21.74 32.64
C VAL A 109 -7.71 -22.08 32.64
N THR A 110 -7.23 -22.83 33.63
CA THR A 110 -5.83 -23.26 33.70
C THR A 110 -5.47 -24.17 32.52
N SER A 111 -6.31 -25.17 32.22
CA SER A 111 -6.11 -26.07 31.07
C SER A 111 -6.09 -25.30 29.74
N MET A 112 -7.04 -24.37 29.55
CA MET A 112 -7.05 -23.51 28.37
C MET A 112 -5.78 -22.66 28.26
N THR A 113 -5.34 -22.05 29.36
CA THR A 113 -4.14 -21.21 29.40
C THR A 113 -2.89 -22.01 29.01
N THR A 114 -2.73 -23.21 29.56
CA THR A 114 -1.62 -24.12 29.21
C THR A 114 -1.65 -24.47 27.72
N ASN A 115 -2.81 -24.90 27.21
CA ASN A 115 -2.96 -25.26 25.79
C ASN A 115 -2.63 -24.10 24.85
N THR A 116 -3.06 -22.88 25.19
CA THR A 116 -2.76 -21.68 24.41
C THR A 116 -1.27 -21.32 24.48
N SER A 117 -0.64 -21.42 25.65
CA SER A 117 0.80 -21.17 25.82
C SER A 117 1.66 -22.12 24.99
N GLU A 118 1.30 -23.40 24.98
CA GLU A 118 2.00 -24.40 24.16
C GLU A 118 1.81 -24.15 22.66
N ALA A 119 0.60 -23.76 22.24
CA ALA A 119 0.34 -23.41 20.85
C ALA A 119 1.16 -22.19 20.39
N ILE A 120 1.26 -21.15 21.23
CA ILE A 120 2.11 -19.98 20.96
C ILE A 120 3.56 -20.40 20.80
N THR A 121 4.08 -21.21 21.72
CA THR A 121 5.47 -21.69 21.67
C THR A 121 5.76 -22.49 20.39
N ARG A 122 4.82 -23.34 19.95
CA ARG A 122 4.93 -24.07 18.67
C ARG A 122 4.99 -23.12 17.48
N MET A 123 4.08 -22.14 17.42
CA MET A 123 4.05 -21.14 16.34
C MET A 123 5.33 -20.29 16.29
N GLU A 124 5.87 -19.89 17.44
CA GLU A 124 7.14 -19.15 17.51
C GLU A 124 8.31 -19.96 16.97
N LYS A 125 8.35 -21.27 17.28
CA LYS A 125 9.37 -22.18 16.75
C LYS A 125 9.25 -22.35 15.23
N GLU A 126 8.04 -22.53 14.71
CA GLU A 126 7.79 -22.64 13.26
C GLU A 126 8.17 -21.35 12.52
N ASN A 127 7.79 -20.19 13.06
CA ASN A 127 8.18 -18.88 12.49
C ASN A 127 9.70 -18.70 12.43
N LYS A 128 10.42 -19.18 13.45
CA LYS A 128 11.89 -19.16 13.44
C LYS A 128 12.45 -20.03 12.31
N ILE A 129 11.97 -21.26 12.17
CA ILE A 129 12.41 -22.18 11.11
C ILE A 129 12.13 -21.59 9.72
N LEU A 130 10.93 -21.04 9.52
CA LEU A 130 10.55 -20.42 8.24
C LEU A 130 11.45 -19.21 7.92
N LYS A 131 11.82 -18.43 8.93
CA LYS A 131 12.73 -17.30 8.75
C LYS A 131 14.13 -17.78 8.33
N ASP A 132 14.66 -18.79 9.00
CA ASP A 132 15.98 -19.36 8.67
C ASP A 132 15.98 -19.94 7.24
N GLN A 133 14.90 -20.64 6.84
CA GLN A 133 14.74 -21.16 5.47
C GLN A 133 14.65 -20.06 4.41
N LEU A 134 13.98 -18.95 4.73
CA LEU A 134 13.89 -17.80 3.83
C LEU A 134 15.26 -17.14 3.65
N ASP A 135 16.02 -16.97 4.73
CA ASP A 135 17.36 -16.38 4.69
C ASP A 135 18.31 -17.26 3.85
N ASP A 136 18.28 -18.58 4.02
CA ASP A 136 19.07 -19.52 3.22
C ASP A 136 18.72 -19.46 1.72
N ALA A 137 17.42 -19.39 1.39
CA ALA A 137 16.96 -19.28 0.01
C ALA A 137 17.42 -17.96 -0.64
N ILE A 138 17.34 -16.85 0.10
CA ILE A 138 17.80 -15.54 -0.37
C ILE A 138 19.32 -15.56 -0.62
N GLN A 139 20.10 -16.09 0.31
CA GLN A 139 21.56 -16.17 0.18
C GLN A 139 21.99 -17.07 -0.99
N GLY A 140 21.36 -18.23 -1.14
CA GLY A 140 21.62 -19.13 -2.27
C GLY A 140 21.28 -18.50 -3.63
N GLY A 141 20.16 -17.79 -3.71
CA GLY A 141 19.76 -17.03 -4.90
C GLY A 141 20.75 -15.92 -5.23
N LEU A 142 21.15 -15.13 -4.24
CA LEU A 142 22.10 -14.02 -4.42
C LEU A 142 23.47 -14.51 -4.91
N LEU A 143 23.98 -15.61 -4.34
CA LEU A 143 25.24 -16.21 -4.77
C LEU A 143 25.19 -16.67 -6.24
N THR A 144 24.06 -17.24 -6.66
CA THR A 144 23.85 -17.70 -8.04
C THR A 144 23.82 -16.53 -9.01
N ILE A 145 23.09 -15.46 -8.68
CA ILE A 145 23.03 -14.23 -9.48
C ILE A 145 24.42 -13.59 -9.57
N SER A 146 25.14 -13.48 -8.44
CA SER A 146 26.50 -12.91 -8.42
C SER A 146 27.46 -13.64 -9.35
N LYS A 147 27.40 -14.97 -9.39
CA LYS A 147 28.22 -15.79 -10.31
C LYS A 147 27.85 -15.53 -11.76
N ALA A 148 26.55 -15.48 -12.08
CA ALA A 148 26.08 -15.21 -13.44
C ALA A 148 26.48 -13.81 -13.93
N VAL A 149 26.34 -12.79 -13.08
CA VAL A 149 26.75 -11.41 -13.40
C VAL A 149 28.27 -11.33 -13.62
N SER A 150 29.08 -12.02 -12.81
CA SER A 150 30.53 -12.03 -12.98
C SER A 150 30.96 -12.68 -14.30
N ALA A 151 30.33 -13.80 -14.66
CA ALA A 151 30.57 -14.47 -15.93
C ALA A 151 30.15 -13.61 -17.13
N MET A 152 28.98 -12.96 -17.06
CA MET A 152 28.50 -12.07 -18.11
C MET A 152 29.42 -10.86 -18.28
N THR A 153 29.85 -10.24 -17.18
CA THR A 153 30.78 -9.09 -17.20
C THR A 153 32.09 -9.46 -17.91
N THR A 154 32.62 -10.65 -17.60
CA THR A 154 33.84 -11.16 -18.24
C THR A 154 33.65 -11.34 -19.73
N ASN A 155 32.55 -11.99 -20.15
CA ASN A 155 32.25 -12.22 -21.56
C ASN A 155 32.07 -10.91 -22.34
N THR A 156 31.35 -9.95 -21.78
CA THR A 156 31.15 -8.63 -22.40
C THR A 156 32.47 -7.87 -22.53
N SER A 157 33.34 -7.91 -21.51
CA SER A 157 34.67 -7.27 -21.57
C SER A 157 35.54 -7.84 -22.70
N VAL A 158 35.50 -9.16 -22.90
CA VAL A 158 36.23 -9.82 -23.99
C VAL A 158 35.68 -9.39 -25.35
N ALA A 159 34.35 -9.35 -25.51
CA ALA A 159 33.71 -8.92 -26.75
C ALA A 159 34.02 -7.46 -27.10
N ILE A 160 34.00 -6.55 -26.12
CA ILE A 160 34.37 -5.14 -26.31
C ILE A 160 35.82 -5.04 -26.81
N THR A 161 36.75 -5.71 -26.15
CA THR A 161 38.17 -5.70 -26.53
C THR A 161 38.38 -6.22 -27.96
N GLN A 162 37.59 -7.22 -28.37
CA GLN A 162 37.64 -7.75 -29.74
C GLN A 162 37.14 -6.72 -30.77
N ILE A 163 36.00 -6.09 -30.51
CA ILE A 163 35.43 -5.05 -31.38
C ILE A 163 36.41 -3.87 -31.52
N GLU A 164 37.03 -3.44 -30.43
CA GLU A 164 38.01 -2.35 -30.44
C GLU A 164 39.23 -2.69 -31.32
N ARG A 165 39.71 -3.93 -31.27
CA ARG A 165 40.79 -4.40 -32.17
C ARG A 165 40.37 -4.38 -33.64
N GLU A 166 39.17 -4.86 -33.95
CA GLU A 166 38.66 -4.89 -35.32
C GLU A 166 38.47 -3.48 -35.89
N GLN A 167 37.96 -2.53 -35.08
CA GLN A 167 37.85 -1.13 -35.47
C GLN A 167 39.21 -0.50 -35.78
N MET A 168 40.26 -0.85 -35.02
CA MET A 168 41.61 -0.34 -35.27
C MET A 168 42.13 -0.80 -36.64
N ILE A 169 41.92 -2.07 -37.00
CA ILE A 169 42.32 -2.63 -38.30
C ILE A 169 41.61 -1.92 -39.45
N ILE A 170 40.30 -1.71 -39.34
CA ILE A 170 39.52 -1.06 -40.40
C ILE A 170 39.95 0.40 -40.60
N LYS A 171 40.22 1.14 -39.53
CA LYS A 171 40.67 2.53 -39.62
C LYS A 171 42.02 2.67 -40.29
N ASP A 172 42.94 1.74 -40.01
CA ASP A 172 44.28 1.75 -40.62
C ASP A 172 44.24 1.40 -42.12
N GLN A 173 43.31 0.53 -42.53
CA GLN A 173 43.18 0.11 -43.94
C GLN A 173 42.48 1.13 -44.85
N LEU A 174 41.74 2.10 -44.31
CA LEU A 174 40.94 3.05 -45.10
C LEU A 174 41.69 4.36 -45.36
N VAL A 175 42.79 4.30 -46.11
CA VAL A 175 43.49 5.49 -46.61
C VAL A 175 42.94 5.84 -48.00
N ILE A 176 42.10 6.88 -48.07
CA ILE A 176 41.58 7.39 -49.36
C ILE A 176 42.54 8.45 -49.89
N PRO A 177 43.24 8.22 -51.02
CA PRO A 177 44.15 9.20 -51.58
C PRO A 177 43.37 10.42 -52.09
N THR A 178 43.82 11.61 -51.70
CA THR A 178 43.23 12.88 -52.17
C THR A 178 44.03 13.38 -53.36
N ILE A 179 43.40 13.41 -54.56
CA ILE A 179 44.05 13.80 -55.81
C ILE A 179 43.17 14.80 -56.55
N TYR A 180 43.62 16.04 -56.69
CA TYR A 180 42.94 17.07 -57.47
C TYR A 180 43.89 18.23 -57.80
N PHE A 181 43.63 18.93 -58.90
CA PHE A 181 44.38 20.12 -59.26
C PHE A 181 43.46 21.20 -59.84
N TYR A 182 43.91 22.45 -59.74
CA TYR A 182 43.30 23.60 -60.39
C TYR A 182 44.41 24.50 -60.93
N ALA A 183 44.39 24.73 -62.25
CA ALA A 183 45.35 25.57 -62.94
C ALA A 183 44.64 26.49 -63.94
N ARG A 184 45.18 27.68 -64.14
CA ARG A 184 44.66 28.73 -65.03
C ARG A 184 45.80 29.39 -65.81
N THR A 185 45.43 30.30 -66.72
CA THR A 185 46.35 31.06 -67.59
C THR A 185 47.18 30.15 -68.51
N ALA A 186 46.71 30.00 -69.74
CA ALA A 186 47.35 29.14 -70.71
C ALA A 186 48.44 29.88 -71.50
N ALA A 187 49.59 29.24 -71.67
CA ALA A 187 50.60 29.70 -72.61
C ALA A 187 50.08 29.53 -74.06
N SER A 188 50.42 30.48 -74.94
CA SER A 188 50.09 30.38 -76.37
C SER A 188 50.61 29.06 -76.92
N SER A 189 49.71 28.32 -77.59
CA SER A 189 49.97 26.96 -78.06
C SER A 189 49.81 26.91 -79.57
N ALA A 190 50.81 26.39 -80.27
CA ALA A 190 50.73 26.16 -81.71
C ALA A 190 49.73 25.04 -82.05
N VAL A 191 49.40 24.89 -83.34
CA VAL A 191 48.53 23.80 -83.83
C VAL A 191 49.05 22.45 -83.34
N SER A 192 48.14 21.64 -82.81
CA SER A 192 48.40 20.30 -82.27
C SER A 192 49.36 20.27 -81.06
N GLN A 193 49.58 21.39 -80.37
CA GLN A 193 50.36 21.45 -79.13
C GLN A 193 49.51 21.30 -77.87
N THR A 194 50.16 20.87 -76.79
CA THR A 194 49.56 20.82 -75.46
C THR A 194 49.38 22.24 -74.92
N VAL A 195 48.18 22.54 -74.41
CA VAL A 195 47.88 23.77 -73.70
C VAL A 195 48.44 23.65 -72.29
N VAL A 196 49.42 24.50 -71.98
CA VAL A 196 50.10 24.51 -70.67
C VAL A 196 49.51 25.61 -69.80
N TYR A 197 48.85 25.23 -68.71
CA TYR A 197 48.33 26.17 -67.71
C TYR A 197 49.40 26.40 -66.66
N THR A 198 49.93 27.62 -66.60
CA THR A 198 51.14 27.92 -65.82
C THR A 198 50.84 28.38 -64.40
N ALA A 199 49.67 28.96 -64.15
CA ALA A 199 49.25 29.38 -62.82
C ALA A 199 48.52 28.23 -62.10
N VAL A 200 49.25 27.46 -61.31
CA VAL A 200 48.71 26.35 -60.50
C VAL A 200 48.32 26.85 -59.12
N GLU A 201 47.04 26.79 -58.78
CA GLU A 201 46.50 27.23 -57.48
C GLU A 201 46.49 26.06 -56.47
N VAL A 202 46.16 24.86 -56.94
CA VAL A 202 46.17 23.63 -56.13
C VAL A 202 46.64 22.45 -56.98
N ASN A 203 47.39 21.52 -56.38
CA ASN A 203 47.87 20.30 -57.03
C ASN A 203 48.11 19.17 -56.01
N GLU A 204 47.05 18.81 -55.28
CA GLU A 204 47.09 17.72 -54.31
C GLU A 204 47.27 16.37 -55.02
N GLY A 205 48.20 15.56 -54.50
CA GLY A 205 48.65 14.35 -55.18
C GLY A 205 49.66 14.58 -56.31
N GLN A 206 50.05 15.84 -56.58
CA GLN A 206 51.12 16.25 -57.52
C GLN A 206 50.97 15.65 -58.93
N GLY A 207 49.73 15.44 -59.38
CA GLY A 207 49.47 14.82 -60.68
C GLY A 207 49.67 15.76 -61.86
N TYR A 208 49.42 17.07 -61.69
CA TYR A 208 49.57 18.04 -62.77
C TYR A 208 51.01 18.57 -62.87
N ASP A 209 51.59 18.53 -64.06
CA ASP A 209 52.90 19.10 -64.35
C ASP A 209 52.75 20.42 -65.14
N PRO A 210 53.03 21.59 -64.54
CA PRO A 210 52.91 22.88 -65.20
C PRO A 210 53.99 23.16 -66.25
N ALA A 211 55.05 22.34 -66.33
CA ALA A 211 56.04 22.45 -67.41
C ALA A 211 55.53 21.80 -68.71
N THR A 212 54.76 20.72 -68.60
CA THR A 212 54.26 19.96 -69.75
C THR A 212 52.77 20.18 -70.04
N GLY A 213 52.00 20.70 -69.09
CA GLY A 213 50.55 20.89 -69.20
C GLY A 213 49.75 19.61 -69.01
N ARG A 214 50.35 18.54 -68.47
CA ARG A 214 49.76 17.20 -68.40
C ARG A 214 49.47 16.78 -66.97
N PHE A 215 48.31 16.17 -66.78
CA PHE A 215 47.97 15.46 -65.55
C PHE A 215 48.32 13.99 -65.69
N THR A 216 49.15 13.46 -64.79
CA THR A 216 49.52 12.04 -64.71
C THR A 216 48.78 11.38 -63.55
N VAL A 217 48.05 10.31 -63.85
CA VAL A 217 47.25 9.56 -62.87
C VAL A 217 48.15 8.75 -61.95
N SER A 218 48.11 9.03 -60.64
CA SER A 218 48.90 8.30 -59.63
C SER A 218 48.15 7.13 -58.99
N VAL A 219 46.80 7.14 -59.04
CA VAL A 219 45.93 6.09 -58.48
C VAL A 219 44.82 5.77 -59.50
N PRO A 220 44.52 4.49 -59.78
CA PRO A 220 43.49 4.15 -60.74
C PRO A 220 42.11 4.55 -60.20
N GLY A 221 41.26 5.13 -61.05
CA GLY A 221 39.97 5.62 -60.57
C GLY A 221 39.13 6.32 -61.63
N LEU A 222 37.99 6.85 -61.18
CA LEU A 222 37.14 7.72 -61.98
C LEU A 222 37.53 9.18 -61.73
N TYR A 223 37.94 9.87 -62.78
CA TYR A 223 38.37 11.27 -62.72
C TYR A 223 37.39 12.18 -63.45
N ALA A 224 37.27 13.41 -62.97
CA ALA A 224 36.49 14.47 -63.59
C ALA A 224 37.44 15.59 -64.04
N PHE A 225 37.40 15.93 -65.33
CA PHE A 225 38.17 17.04 -65.89
C PHE A 225 37.21 18.10 -66.41
N THR A 226 37.42 19.34 -65.97
CA THR A 226 36.68 20.51 -66.43
C THR A 226 37.68 21.51 -66.99
N VAL A 227 37.40 22.01 -68.19
CA VAL A 227 38.23 22.99 -68.89
C VAL A 227 37.33 24.14 -69.29
N GLN A 228 37.77 25.37 -69.04
CA GLN A 228 37.06 26.58 -69.46
C GLN A 228 38.02 27.47 -70.24
N TYR A 229 37.55 28.00 -71.36
CA TYR A 229 38.32 28.93 -72.18
C TYR A 229 37.39 29.98 -72.79
N CYS A 230 37.93 31.18 -73.01
CA CYS A 230 37.22 32.29 -73.65
C CYS A 230 38.01 32.75 -74.88
N LEU A 231 37.30 33.24 -75.90
CA LEU A 231 37.96 33.76 -77.10
C LEU A 231 38.42 35.20 -76.89
N SER A 232 39.66 35.53 -77.25
CA SER A 232 40.13 36.90 -77.45
C SER A 232 39.94 37.36 -78.90
N ASN A 233 39.68 38.65 -79.14
CA ASN A 233 39.39 39.30 -80.45
C ASN A 233 39.72 38.49 -81.73
N MET A 234 38.64 38.00 -82.38
CA MET A 234 38.57 37.45 -83.74
C MET A 234 39.40 36.20 -84.07
N TYR A 235 39.39 35.15 -83.24
CA TYR A 235 39.93 33.85 -83.66
C TYR A 235 39.12 32.64 -83.18
N GLU A 236 39.23 31.57 -83.96
CA GLU A 236 38.64 30.25 -83.73
C GLU A 236 39.50 29.45 -82.75
N ALA A 237 38.92 28.98 -81.65
CA ALA A 237 39.60 28.06 -80.74
C ALA A 237 38.98 26.67 -80.85
N TRP A 238 39.84 25.69 -81.08
CA TRP A 238 39.48 24.28 -81.10
C TRP A 238 40.33 23.57 -80.07
N LEU A 239 39.72 23.19 -78.96
CA LEU A 239 40.38 22.49 -77.85
C LEU A 239 39.83 21.08 -77.67
N GLU A 240 40.72 20.19 -77.23
CA GLU A 240 40.43 18.79 -76.96
C GLU A 240 41.01 18.38 -75.62
N ILE A 241 40.24 17.62 -74.83
CA ILE A 241 40.80 16.85 -73.72
C ILE A 241 41.23 15.50 -74.28
N VAL A 242 42.50 15.16 -74.10
CA VAL A 242 43.13 14.00 -74.73
C VAL A 242 43.72 13.07 -73.68
N ASN A 243 43.58 11.75 -73.88
CA ASN A 243 44.31 10.71 -73.15
C ASN A 243 44.89 9.71 -74.16
N LYS A 244 46.17 9.34 -74.05
CA LYS A 244 46.83 8.35 -74.94
C LYS A 244 46.59 8.62 -76.44
N LYS A 245 46.60 9.90 -76.86
CA LYS A 245 46.29 10.36 -78.23
C LYS A 245 44.84 10.11 -78.71
N LYS A 246 43.94 9.72 -77.81
CA LYS A 246 42.49 9.64 -78.05
C LYS A 246 41.82 10.88 -77.49
N THR A 247 41.04 11.57 -78.33
CA THR A 247 40.17 12.67 -77.90
C THR A 247 39.05 12.12 -77.01
N LEU A 248 39.00 12.58 -75.77
CA LEU A 248 37.95 12.26 -74.81
C LEU A 248 36.76 13.21 -74.93
N GLN A 249 37.04 14.50 -75.15
CA GLN A 249 36.03 15.54 -75.36
C GLN A 249 36.62 16.63 -76.25
N ARG A 250 35.78 17.27 -77.06
CA ARG A 250 36.19 18.33 -77.99
C ARG A 250 35.22 19.50 -77.90
N SER A 251 35.74 20.71 -78.03
CA SER A 251 34.95 21.88 -78.37
C SER A 251 35.64 22.71 -79.45
N SER A 252 34.83 23.32 -80.30
CA SER A 252 35.27 24.33 -81.25
C SER A 252 34.33 25.53 -81.16
N MET A 253 34.92 26.72 -81.11
CA MET A 253 34.17 27.97 -81.11
C MET A 253 34.84 28.96 -82.06
N LYS A 254 34.01 29.62 -82.85
CA LYS A 254 34.43 30.67 -83.78
C LYS A 254 33.51 31.86 -83.62
N ASP A 255 34.08 32.98 -83.20
CA ASP A 255 33.35 34.23 -83.10
C ASP A 255 34.15 35.38 -83.73
N LYS A 256 33.46 36.14 -84.58
CA LYS A 256 33.97 37.34 -85.25
C LYS A 256 33.29 38.62 -84.73
N SER A 257 32.37 38.51 -83.77
CA SER A 257 31.56 39.64 -83.30
C SER A 257 32.23 40.47 -82.19
N GLY A 258 33.39 40.03 -81.68
CA GLY A 258 34.09 40.73 -80.59
C GLY A 258 33.39 40.57 -79.24
N THR A 259 32.56 39.53 -79.06
CA THR A 259 31.73 39.32 -77.86
C THR A 259 32.40 38.44 -76.79
N TYR A 260 33.66 38.05 -77.00
CA TYR A 260 34.48 37.23 -76.09
C TYR A 260 33.74 36.02 -75.47
N PRO A 261 33.08 35.18 -76.29
CA PRO A 261 32.32 34.07 -75.75
C PRO A 261 33.23 33.05 -75.04
N CYS A 262 32.67 32.43 -74.00
CA CYS A 262 33.35 31.41 -73.20
C CYS A 262 32.68 30.04 -73.37
N VAL A 263 33.50 28.99 -73.31
CA VAL A 263 33.08 27.59 -73.39
C VAL A 263 33.57 26.85 -72.16
N SER A 264 32.73 25.95 -71.66
CA SER A 264 33.13 24.93 -70.69
C SER A 264 33.04 23.55 -71.31
N MET A 265 34.07 22.73 -71.11
CA MET A 265 34.10 21.32 -71.44
C MET A 265 34.25 20.52 -70.16
N GLN A 266 33.48 19.44 -70.02
CA GLN A 266 33.63 18.49 -68.94
C GLN A 266 33.67 17.06 -69.48
N VAL A 267 34.50 16.22 -68.87
CA VAL A 267 34.52 14.78 -69.12
C VAL A 267 34.78 14.00 -67.84
N PHE A 268 34.06 12.90 -67.68
CA PHE A 268 34.34 11.87 -66.68
C PHE A 268 35.00 10.69 -67.38
N THR A 269 36.15 10.23 -66.87
CA THR A 269 36.87 9.12 -67.50
C THR A 269 37.52 8.22 -66.46
N LYS A 270 37.48 6.91 -66.72
CA LYS A 270 38.29 5.95 -65.97
C LYS A 270 39.72 6.05 -66.48
N ALA A 271 40.67 6.15 -65.58
CA ALA A 271 42.08 6.22 -65.94
C ALA A 271 42.90 5.32 -65.01
N ASP A 272 43.88 4.66 -65.60
CA ASP A 272 44.82 3.78 -64.90
C ASP A 272 46.09 4.53 -64.51
N VAL A 273 46.88 3.95 -63.62
CA VAL A 273 48.15 4.53 -63.16
C VAL A 273 49.05 4.83 -64.37
N SER A 274 49.66 6.01 -64.38
CA SER A 274 50.51 6.56 -65.44
C SER A 274 49.77 7.06 -66.70
N ASP A 275 48.44 6.98 -66.76
CA ASP A 275 47.69 7.63 -67.83
C ASP A 275 47.90 9.14 -67.76
N GLN A 276 48.09 9.75 -68.93
CA GLN A 276 48.28 11.19 -69.05
C GLN A 276 47.06 11.83 -69.71
N ILE A 277 46.53 12.87 -69.08
CA ILE A 277 45.37 13.62 -69.54
C ILE A 277 45.77 15.09 -69.68
N TRP A 278 45.52 15.68 -70.83
CA TRP A 278 45.88 17.07 -71.09
C TRP A 278 44.91 17.73 -72.07
N VAL A 279 45.03 19.05 -72.18
CA VAL A 279 44.29 19.84 -73.17
C VAL A 279 45.18 20.08 -74.37
N GLN A 280 44.68 19.86 -75.58
CA GLN A 280 45.41 20.06 -76.82
C GLN A 280 44.66 21.07 -77.70
N SER A 281 45.40 22.01 -78.32
CA SER A 281 44.83 22.91 -79.33
C SER A 281 44.92 22.28 -80.72
N GLN A 282 43.83 22.27 -81.49
CA GLN A 282 43.80 21.80 -82.88
C GLN A 282 43.76 22.94 -83.90
N SER A 283 43.58 24.20 -83.45
CA SER A 283 43.77 25.40 -84.25
C SER A 283 45.00 26.18 -83.76
N GLY A 284 45.61 26.98 -84.64
CA GLY A 284 46.74 27.82 -84.29
C GLY A 284 46.24 28.97 -83.44
N ALA A 285 46.42 28.88 -82.13
CA ALA A 285 45.92 29.86 -81.19
C ALA A 285 46.89 31.07 -81.13
N ASN A 286 46.63 32.09 -81.94
CA ASN A 286 46.97 33.47 -81.57
C ASN A 286 45.94 34.04 -80.56
N SER A 287 45.17 33.17 -79.89
CA SER A 287 44.24 33.53 -78.83
C SER A 287 44.97 33.49 -77.49
N GLN A 288 44.83 34.55 -76.69
CA GLN A 288 45.16 34.47 -75.27
C GLN A 288 44.13 33.54 -74.62
N LEU A 289 44.61 32.41 -74.08
CA LEU A 289 43.81 31.38 -73.41
C LEU A 289 43.91 31.53 -71.88
#